data_AF-A0A7U0QFK5-F1
#
_entry.id   AF-A0A7U0QFK5-F1
#
_cell.length_a   1.000
_cell.length_b   1.000
_cell.length_c   1.000
_cell.angle_alpha   90.00
_cell.angle_beta   90.00
_cell.angle_gamma   90.00
#
_symmetry.space_group_name_H-M   'P 1'
#
loop_
_entity.id
_entity.type
_entity.pdbx_description
1 polymer ?
#
loop_
_entity_poly.entity_id
_entity_poly.type
_entity_poly.pdbx_seq_one_letter_code
_entity_poly.pdbx_strand_id
1 'polypeptide(L)' 'MAVPKKRTSMSKKRIRKNFWKRKGYWAALKAFSLAQSLFTGNSKSFFLPTNTKK' A
#
# COMPACT_ATOMS: atom_id res chain seq x y z
N MET A 1 5.14 27.05 23.23
CA MET A 1 5.12 26.07 22.13
C MET A 1 6.13 26.49 21.07
N ALA A 2 6.86 25.57 20.46
CA ALA A 2 7.80 25.90 19.39
C ALA A 2 7.05 26.25 18.10
N VAL A 3 7.43 27.35 17.45
CA VAL A 3 6.81 27.84 16.20
C VAL A 3 7.86 27.81 15.08
N PRO A 4 7.52 27.34 13.87
CA PRO A 4 8.47 27.34 12.75
C PRO A 4 8.82 28.77 12.35
N LYS A 5 10.12 29.12 12.39
CA LYS A 5 10.59 30.45 12.02
C LYS A 5 10.45 30.76 10.52
N LYS A 6 10.50 29.73 9.67
CA LYS A 6 10.41 29.83 8.21
C LYS A 6 9.62 28.65 7.65
N ARG A 7 8.94 28.86 6.52
CA ARG A 7 8.27 27.77 5.79
C ARG A 7 9.28 26.77 5.25
N THR A 8 8.86 25.51 5.14
CA THR A 8 9.67 24.50 4.46
C THR A 8 9.75 24.79 2.97
N SER A 9 10.92 24.58 2.37
CA SER A 9 11.08 24.70 0.92
C SER A 9 10.21 23.68 0.19
N MET A 10 9.84 24.01 -1.05
CA MET A 10 9.03 23.14 -1.91
C MET A 10 9.62 21.74 -2.04
N SER A 11 10.93 21.65 -2.27
CA SER A 11 11.65 20.37 -2.39
C SER A 11 11.54 19.54 -1.10
N LYS A 12 11.86 20.13 0.07
CA LYS A 12 11.78 19.45 1.37
C LYS A 12 10.35 18.98 1.70
N LYS A 13 9.32 19.73 1.30
CA LYS A 13 7.92 19.31 1.44
C LYS A 13 7.60 18.11 0.54
N ARG A 14 8.03 18.11 -0.73
CA ARG A 14 7.80 17.00 -1.67
C ARG A 14 8.48 15.72 -1.23
N ILE A 15 9.74 15.78 -0.77
CA ILE A 15 10.49 14.63 -0.27
C ILE A 15 9.73 13.93 0.87
N ARG A 16 9.26 14.69 1.87
CA ARG A 16 8.46 14.12 2.99
C ARG A 16 7.18 13.44 2.50
N LYS A 17 6.47 14.04 1.54
CA LYS A 17 5.27 13.42 0.93
C LYS A 17 5.61 12.16 0.15
N ASN A 18 6.74 12.11 -0.55
CA ASN A 18 7.16 10.93 -1.31
C ASN A 18 7.44 9.73 -0.39
N PHE A 19 8.03 9.95 0.78
CA PHE A 19 8.20 8.88 1.77
C PHE A 19 6.87 8.26 2.21
N TRP A 20 5.83 9.09 2.40
CA TRP A 20 4.50 8.59 2.72
C TRP A 20 3.88 7.81 1.55
N LYS A 21 3.96 8.35 0.32
CA LYS A 21 3.45 7.68 -0.89
C LYS A 21 4.16 6.36 -1.20
N ARG A 22 5.47 6.25 -0.93
CA ARG A 22 6.27 5.03 -1.17
C ARG A 22 5.75 3.82 -0.38
N LYS A 23 5.08 4.03 0.76
CA LYS A 23 4.47 2.93 1.53
C LYS A 23 3.37 2.22 0.73
N GLY A 24 2.60 2.97 -0.07
CA GLY A 24 1.55 2.40 -0.92
C GLY A 24 2.08 1.46 -2.00
N TYR A 25 3.26 1.75 -2.56
CA TYR A 25 3.90 0.88 -3.54
C TYR A 25 4.18 -0.52 -2.99
N TRP A 26 4.72 -0.61 -1.77
CA TRP A 26 4.97 -1.91 -1.12
C TRP A 26 3.68 -2.68 -0.82
N ALA A 27 2.63 -1.98 -0.42
CA ALA A 27 1.31 -2.60 -0.22
C ALA A 27 0.75 -3.15 -1.53
N ALA A 28 0.87 -2.39 -2.63
CA ALA A 28 0.41 -2.81 -3.96
C ALA A 28 1.16 -4.05 -4.46
N LEU A 29 2.48 -4.14 -4.28
CA LEU A 29 3.26 -5.31 -4.66
C LEU A 29 2.81 -6.57 -3.91
N LYS A 30 2.60 -6.47 -2.59
CA LYS A 30 2.11 -7.59 -1.78
C LYS A 30 0.69 -8.00 -2.18
N ALA A 31 -0.20 -7.02 -2.41
CA ALA A 31 -1.55 -7.28 -2.84
C ALA A 31 -1.61 -7.96 -4.23
N PHE A 32 -0.77 -7.54 -5.17
CA PHE A 32 -0.69 -8.17 -6.49
C PHE A 32 -0.22 -9.62 -6.43
N SER A 33 0.85 -9.90 -5.68
CA SER A 33 1.33 -11.26 -5.45
C SER A 33 0.25 -12.16 -4.81
N LEU A 34 -0.47 -11.61 -3.82
CA LEU A 34 -1.58 -12.30 -3.18
C LEU A 34 -2.73 -12.59 -4.17
N ALA A 35 -3.11 -11.62 -5.01
CA ALA A 35 -4.17 -11.78 -6.00
C ALA A 35 -3.82 -12.87 -7.03
N GLN A 36 -2.58 -12.96 -7.49
CA GLN A 36 -2.13 -14.04 -8.38
C GLN A 36 -2.20 -15.42 -7.71
N SER A 37 -1.77 -15.51 -6.45
CA SER A 37 -1.84 -16.75 -5.67
C SER A 37 -3.29 -17.24 -5.50
N LEU A 38 -4.23 -16.31 -5.33
CA LEU A 38 -5.66 -16.57 -5.25
C LEU A 38 -6.27 -16.97 -6.59
N PHE A 39 -5.90 -16.28 -7.66
CA PHE A 39 -6.45 -16.50 -8.99
C PHE A 39 -6.19 -17.92 -9.51
N THR A 40 -5.03 -18.49 -9.18
CA THR A 40 -4.68 -19.85 -9.62
C THR A 40 -5.43 -20.97 -8.89
N GLY A 41 -6.09 -20.69 -7.76
CA GLY A 41 -6.86 -21.69 -6.99
C GLY A 41 -6.04 -22.84 -6.38
N ASN A 42 -4.72 -22.86 -6.59
CA ASN A 42 -3.82 -23.93 -6.13
C ASN A 42 -3.34 -23.73 -4.68
N SER A 43 -3.58 -22.55 -4.10
CA SER A 43 -3.15 -22.20 -2.75
C SER A 43 -4.05 -22.85 -1.70
N LYS A 44 -3.51 -23.85 -0.99
CA LYS A 44 -4.24 -24.59 0.07
C LYS A 44 -4.31 -23.84 1.41
N SER A 45 -3.51 -22.79 1.60
CA SER A 45 -3.36 -22.07 2.87
C SER A 45 -4.25 -20.83 2.99
N PHE A 46 -4.75 -20.29 1.88
CA PHE A 46 -5.50 -19.03 1.87
C PHE A 46 -6.89 -19.27 1.29
N PHE A 47 -7.92 -19.21 2.14
CA PHE A 47 -9.31 -19.46 1.77
C PHE A 47 -10.07 -18.14 1.63
N LEU A 48 -10.67 -17.92 0.46
CA LEU A 48 -11.68 -16.87 0.28
C LEU A 48 -13.05 -17.54 0.18
N PRO A 49 -14.00 -17.26 1.09
CA PRO A 49 -15.36 -17.72 0.93
C PRO A 49 -15.97 -17.02 -0.29
N THR A 50 -16.13 -17.73 -1.39
CA THR A 50 -16.96 -17.27 -2.50
C THR A 50 -18.42 -17.45 -2.07
N ASN A 51 -19.11 -16.34 -1.76
CA ASN A 51 -20.57 -16.36 -1.59
C ASN A 51 -21.22 -16.56 -2.97
N THR A 52 -21.04 -17.73 -3.57
CA THR A 52 -21.87 -18.19 -4.67
C THR A 52 -23.17 -18.68 -4.07
N LYS A 53 -24.14 -17.77 -3.87
CA LYS A 53 -25.53 -18.20 -3.80
C LYS A 53 -25.83 -18.83 -5.16
N LYS A 54 -25.94 -20.16 -5.18
CA LYS A 54 -26.56 -20.88 -6.29
C LYS A 54 -27.95 -20.32 -6.55
#